data_AF-A2ZKT1-F1
#
_entry.id   AF-A2ZKT1-F1
#
_cell.length_a   1.000
_cell.length_b   1.000
_cell.length_c   1.000
_cell.angle_alpha   90.00
_cell.angle_beta   90.00
_cell.angle_gamma   90.00
#
_symmetry.space_group_name_H-M   'P 1'
#
loop_
_entity.id
_entity.type
_entity.pdbx_description
1 polymer ?
#
loop_
_entity_poly.entity_id
_entity_poly.type
_entity_poly.pdbx_seq_one_letter_code
_entity_poly.pdbx_strand_id
1 'polypeptide(L)'
;MGRGKVQVRRIENEVSRQVTFSKRRPGLLKKAHEIAVLCDVDVAAIVFSAKGNLFHYASSHTTITRWCHFSAPLLLPMGEYNVNHSGIFVSQ
;
A
#
# COMPACT_ATOMS: atom_id res chain seq x y z
N MET A 1 23.51 18.19 -0.34
CA MET A 1 23.72 18.33 1.12
C MET A 1 22.93 17.25 1.84
N GLY A 2 23.62 16.21 2.32
CA GLY A 2 22.97 15.13 3.08
C GLY A 2 22.58 15.63 4.47
N ARG A 3 21.29 15.54 4.82
CA ARG A 3 20.84 15.74 6.20
C ARG A 3 21.32 14.57 7.05
N GLY A 4 21.74 14.86 8.28
CA GLY A 4 22.19 13.86 9.26
C GLY A 4 21.17 12.74 9.52
N LYS A 5 21.64 11.64 10.10
CA LYS A 5 20.83 10.47 10.43
C LYS A 5 19.62 10.87 11.30
N VAL A 6 18.43 10.53 10.84
CA VAL A 6 17.17 10.76 11.57
C VAL A 6 16.81 9.49 12.33
N GLN A 7 16.42 9.62 13.60
CA GLN A 7 15.90 8.48 14.39
C GLN A 7 14.56 7.98 13.81
N VAL A 8 14.34 6.67 13.79
CA VAL A 8 13.09 6.06 13.32
C VAL A 8 12.05 6.14 14.43
N ARG A 9 11.41 7.31 14.54
CA ARG A 9 10.27 7.59 15.44
C ARG A 9 9.29 8.54 14.76
N ARG A 10 8.09 8.69 15.32
CA ARG A 10 7.13 9.68 14.81
C ARG A 10 7.75 11.08 14.83
N ILE A 11 7.59 11.81 13.73
CA ILE A 11 8.00 13.22 13.66
C ILE A 11 6.88 14.04 14.28
N GLU A 12 7.14 14.72 15.39
CA GLU A 12 6.12 15.46 16.14
C GLU A 12 5.62 16.70 15.37
N ASN A 13 6.54 17.50 14.85
CA ASN A 13 6.21 18.67 14.05
C ASN A 13 5.46 18.27 12.77
N GLU A 14 4.21 18.72 12.64
CA GLU A 14 3.32 18.32 11.55
C GLU A 14 3.82 18.74 10.17
N VAL A 15 4.31 19.97 10.03
CA VAL A 15 4.85 20.49 8.76
C VAL A 15 6.04 19.63 8.31
N SER A 16 6.96 19.36 9.23
CA SER A 16 8.13 18.51 8.97
C SER A 16 7.73 17.08 8.64
N ARG A 17 6.70 16.54 9.29
CA ARG A 17 6.13 15.22 9.02
C ARG A 17 5.52 15.17 7.62
N GLN A 18 4.73 16.17 7.23
CA GLN A 18 4.13 16.27 5.89
C GLN A 18 5.20 16.39 4.80
N VAL A 19 6.19 17.27 4.98
CA VAL A 19 7.30 17.42 4.02
C VAL A 19 8.09 16.11 3.91
N THR A 20 8.36 15.45 5.03
CA THR A 20 9.08 14.18 5.04
C THR A 20 8.28 13.08 4.34
N PHE A 21 6.98 12.99 4.59
CA PHE A 21 6.08 12.06 3.91
C PHE A 21 6.09 12.30 2.40
N SER A 22 5.89 13.56 1.97
CA SER A 22 5.89 13.93 0.55
C SER A 22 7.20 13.58 -0.16
N LYS A 23 8.34 13.69 0.54
CA LYS A 23 9.66 13.34 -0.01
C LYS A 23 9.95 11.83 0.01
N ARG A 24 9.54 11.11 1.05
CA ARG A 24 9.84 9.67 1.20
C ARG A 24 8.87 8.76 0.44
N ARG A 25 7.60 9.15 0.33
CA ARG A 25 6.55 8.36 -0.32
C ARG A 25 6.92 7.97 -1.77
N PRO A 26 7.37 8.88 -2.65
CA PRO A 26 7.76 8.50 -4.00
C PRO A 26 8.90 7.48 -4.03
N GLY A 27 9.89 7.63 -3.13
CA GLY A 27 11.00 6.68 -3.03
C GLY A 27 10.58 5.28 -2.57
N LEU A 28 9.57 5.19 -1.68
CA LEU A 28 8.97 3.91 -1.28
C LEU A 28 8.30 3.23 -2.48
N LEU A 29 7.45 3.96 -3.21
CA LEU A 29 6.73 3.41 -4.37
C LEU A 29 7.70 3.03 -5.50
N LYS A 30 8.76 3.81 -5.71
CA LYS A 30 9.82 3.50 -6.69
C LYS A 30 10.52 2.17 -6.36
N LYS A 31 10.87 1.94 -5.09
CA LYS A 31 11.49 0.67 -4.67
C LYS A 31 10.55 -0.52 -4.83
N ALA A 32 9.27 -0.36 -4.52
CA ALA A 32 8.27 -1.40 -4.74
C ALA A 32 8.19 -1.78 -6.23
N HIS A 33 8.21 -0.78 -7.12
CA HIS A 33 8.27 -0.99 -8.56
C HIS A 33 9.57 -1.66 -9.02
N GLU A 34 10.72 -1.21 -8.54
CA GLU A 34 12.02 -1.81 -8.86
C GLU A 34 12.04 -3.30 -8.50
N ILE A 35 11.54 -3.69 -7.32
CA ILE A 35 11.46 -5.10 -6.91
C ILE A 35 10.50 -5.89 -7.80
N ALA A 36 9.32 -5.33 -8.11
CA ALA A 36 8.34 -6.01 -8.97
C ALA A 36 8.94 -6.35 -10.35
N VAL A 37 9.67 -5.40 -10.95
CA VAL A 37 10.29 -5.58 -12.27
C VAL A 37 11.53 -6.46 -12.21
N LEU A 38 12.43 -6.25 -11.24
CA LEU A 38 13.71 -6.96 -11.19
C LEU A 38 13.55 -8.44 -10.82
N CYS A 39 12.56 -8.75 -10.00
CA CYS A 39 12.35 -10.11 -9.48
C CYS A 39 11.15 -10.83 -10.11
N ASP A 40 10.41 -10.19 -11.01
CA ASP A 40 9.16 -10.70 -11.60
C ASP A 40 8.17 -11.19 -10.52
N VAL A 41 7.92 -10.33 -9.53
CA VAL A 41 7.04 -10.63 -8.39
C VAL A 41 5.92 -9.62 -8.27
N ASP A 42 4.78 -10.10 -7.77
CA ASP A 42 3.65 -9.24 -7.46
C ASP A 42 3.87 -8.45 -6.16
N VAL A 43 3.81 -7.12 -6.25
CA VAL A 43 4.02 -6.20 -5.12
C VAL A 43 2.90 -5.17 -5.08
N ALA A 44 2.34 -4.95 -3.89
CA ALA A 44 1.40 -3.86 -3.62
C ALA A 44 1.83 -3.05 -2.39
N ALA A 45 1.66 -1.73 -2.46
CA ALA A 45 1.88 -0.82 -1.35
C ALA A 45 0.68 0.13 -1.24
N ILE A 46 0.08 0.21 -0.05
CA ILE A 46 -1.07 1.07 0.26
C ILE A 46 -0.68 2.01 1.40
N VAL A 47 -0.87 3.31 1.20
CA VAL A 47 -0.45 4.35 2.15
C VAL A 47 -1.58 5.36 2.32
N PHE A 48 -2.09 5.44 3.55
CA PHE A 48 -3.01 6.50 3.95
C PHE A 48 -2.22 7.64 4.62
N SER A 49 -2.39 8.85 4.13
CA SER A 49 -1.86 10.02 4.84
C SER A 49 -2.71 10.34 6.07
N ALA A 50 -2.15 11.13 7.00
CA ALA A 50 -2.89 11.63 8.16
C ALA A 50 -4.12 12.50 7.77
N LYS A 51 -4.20 12.96 6.52
CA LYS A 51 -5.34 13.72 5.98
C LYS A 51 -6.36 12.82 5.26
N GLY A 52 -6.23 11.50 5.34
CA GLY A 52 -7.12 10.54 4.68
C GLY A 52 -6.84 10.30 3.20
N ASN A 53 -5.92 11.04 2.57
CA ASN A 53 -5.57 10.79 1.16
C ASN A 53 -4.93 9.41 0.98
N LEU A 54 -5.43 8.67 0.01
CA LEU A 54 -4.90 7.38 -0.43
C LEU A 54 -3.78 7.57 -1.46
N PHE A 55 -2.66 6.90 -1.24
CA PHE A 55 -1.60 6.74 -2.21
C PHE A 55 -1.27 5.25 -2.31
N HIS A 56 -1.19 4.72 -3.53
CA HIS A 56 -0.91 3.31 -3.72
C HIS A 56 0.01 3.05 -4.92
N TYR A 57 0.60 1.86 -4.92
CA TYR A 57 1.25 1.22 -6.05
C TYR A 57 0.84 -0.25 -6.05
N ALA A 58 0.58 -0.81 -7.23
CA ALA A 58 0.41 -2.24 -7.42
C ALA A 58 1.07 -2.63 -8.75
N SER A 59 1.80 -3.74 -8.77
CA SER A 59 2.39 -4.30 -10.00
C SER A 59 1.32 -4.70 -11.00
N SER A 60 0.19 -5.22 -10.52
CA SER A 60 -0.97 -5.60 -11.31
C SER A 60 -2.27 -5.18 -10.60
N HIS A 61 -3.32 -4.93 -11.38
CA HIS A 61 -4.67 -4.71 -10.86
C HIS A 61 -5.19 -5.91 -10.04
N THR A 62 -4.65 -7.11 -10.29
CA THR A 62 -5.07 -8.34 -9.61
C THR A 62 -4.29 -8.62 -8.32
N THR A 63 -3.20 -7.90 -8.03
CA THR A 63 -2.34 -8.19 -6.87
C THR A 63 -3.11 -8.08 -5.54
N ILE A 64 -3.92 -7.02 -5.37
CA ILE A 64 -4.73 -6.81 -4.18
C ILE A 64 -5.88 -7.83 -4.11
N THR A 65 -6.52 -8.12 -5.25
CA THR A 65 -7.57 -9.15 -5.33
C THR A 65 -7.05 -10.53 -4.98
N ARG A 66 -5.84 -10.88 -5.44
CA ARG A 66 -5.17 -12.14 -5.09
C ARG A 66 -4.87 -12.21 -3.60
N TRP A 67 -4.43 -11.10 -2.99
CA TRP A 67 -4.27 -11.02 -1.54
C TRP A 67 -5.59 -11.22 -0.80
N CYS A 68 -6.67 -10.57 -1.25
CA CYS A 68 -8.01 -10.77 -0.69
C CYS A 68 -8.47 -12.22 -0.82
N HIS A 69 -8.30 -12.85 -1.97
CA HIS A 69 -8.66 -14.26 -2.18
C HIS A 69 -7.83 -15.21 -1.31
N PHE A 70 -6.52 -14.95 -1.17
CA PHE A 70 -5.64 -15.76 -0.33
C PHE A 70 -5.94 -15.56 1.18
N SER A 71 -6.32 -14.34 1.57
CA SER A 71 -6.57 -13.99 2.97
C SER A 71 -8.03 -14.20 3.40
N ALA A 72 -8.97 -14.28 2.46
CA ALA A 72 -10.40 -14.46 2.74
C ALA A 72 -10.71 -15.72 3.55
N PRO A 73 -10.09 -16.90 3.29
CA PRO A 73 -10.28 -18.09 4.12
C PRO A 73 -9.83 -17.91 5.58
N LEU A 74 -8.97 -16.92 5.86
CA LEU A 74 -8.49 -16.59 7.20
C LEU A 74 -9.36 -15.54 7.90
N LEU A 75 -10.21 -14.83 7.16
CA LEU A 75 -10.99 -13.70 7.68
C LEU A 75 -12.47 -14.03 7.90
N LEU A 76 -13.06 -15.04 7.24
CA LEU A 76 -14.45 -15.49 7.49
C LEU A 76 -14.66 -16.99 7.14
N PRO A 77 -15.44 -17.76 7.94
CA PRO A 77 -15.96 -19.05 7.49
C PRO A 77 -17.01 -18.84 6.39
N MET A 78 -16.75 -19.40 5.21
CA MET A 78 -17.68 -19.75 4.13
C MET A 78 -18.79 -18.71 3.80
N GLY A 79 -18.45 -17.71 2.98
CA GLY A 79 -19.43 -16.94 2.21
C GLY A 79 -18.83 -16.62 0.84
N GLU A 80 -19.48 -17.04 -0.24
CA GLU A 80 -19.00 -16.87 -1.62
C GLU A 80 -18.82 -15.39 -1.97
N TYR A 81 -17.57 -14.93 -2.09
CA TYR A 81 -17.24 -13.57 -2.50
C TYR A 81 -17.16 -13.51 -4.03
N ASN A 82 -18.08 -12.78 -4.65
CA ASN A 82 -18.08 -12.56 -6.10
C ASN A 82 -17.32 -11.26 -6.43
N VAL A 83 -16.14 -11.39 -7.03
CA VAL A 83 -15.30 -10.24 -7.37
C VAL A 83 -15.62 -9.77 -8.80
N ASN A 84 -16.42 -8.71 -8.91
CA ASN A 84 -16.61 -8.00 -10.18
C ASN A 84 -15.75 -6.73 -10.24
N HIS A 85 -15.46 -6.27 -11.46
CA HIS A 85 -14.53 -5.18 -11.82
C HIS A 85 -14.82 -3.80 -11.16
N SER A 86 -15.86 -3.68 -10.33
CA SER A 86 -16.30 -2.45 -9.65
C SER A 86 -16.22 -2.48 -8.12
N GLY A 87 -15.72 -3.55 -7.49
CA GLY A 87 -15.49 -3.61 -6.04
C GLY A 87 -16.10 -4.84 -5.35
N ILE A 88 -15.69 -5.05 -4.09
CA ILE A 88 -16.15 -6.16 -3.23
C ILE A 88 -17.51 -5.77 -2.63
N PHE A 89 -18.57 -6.51 -2.98
CA PHE A 89 -19.86 -6.40 -2.29
C PHE A 89 -20.12 -7.66 -1.45
N VAL A 90 -20.60 -7.45 -0.23
CA VAL A 90 -21.17 -8.52 0.60
C VAL A 90 -22.60 -8.75 0.08
N SER A 91 -22.90 -9.93 -0.46
CA SER A 91 -24.29 -10.31 -0.70
C SER A 91 -24.92 -10.66 0.65
N GLN A 92 -26.04 -10.01 0.98
CA GLN A 92 -26.97 -10.53 1.98
C GLN A 92 -27.55 -11.86 1.51
#